data_AF-A0A381Q934-F1
#
_entry.id   AF-A0A381Q934-F1
#
_cell.length_a   1.000
_cell.length_b   1.000
_cell.length_c   1.000
_cell.angle_alpha   90.00
_cell.angle_beta   90.00
_cell.angle_gamma   90.00
#
_symmetry.space_group_name_H-M   'P 1'
#
loop_
_entity.id
_entity.type
_entity.pdbx_description
1 polymer ?
#
loop_
_entity_poly.entity_id
_entity_poly.type
_entity_poly.pdbx_seq_one_letter_code
_entity_poly.pdbx_strand_id
1 'polypeptide(L)'
;MAAKRIFIILVIMFCWLNFFSVLPAANTRQPTPAELDAIRKETLVVFQDFLQLWQEERYFELYKYGKKHSRDQITIEEFATRMVELDWVPVGLLSEKKPEISYHYRTLIYVNAAIVFRHKSFFDLQLTKQQSFLLLKEAGKWRFDLLQMIRSPFYSPQN
;
A
#
# COMPACT_ATOMS: atom_id res chain seq x y z
N MET A 1 -56.90 15.83 -17.24
CA MET A 1 -56.31 14.77 -16.38
C MET A 1 -54.82 14.50 -16.64
N ALA A 2 -54.31 14.63 -17.88
CA ALA A 2 -52.89 14.38 -18.19
C ALA A 2 -51.88 15.33 -17.51
N ALA A 3 -52.18 16.63 -17.42
CA ALA A 3 -51.28 17.63 -16.82
C ALA A 3 -50.99 17.39 -15.33
N LYS A 4 -51.98 16.89 -14.55
CA LYS A 4 -51.80 16.53 -13.13
C LYS A 4 -50.84 15.35 -12.95
N ARG A 5 -50.85 14.36 -13.84
CA ARG A 5 -49.92 13.21 -13.80
C ARG A 5 -48.48 13.63 -14.09
N ILE A 6 -48.27 14.50 -15.08
CA ILE A 6 -46.93 14.99 -15.45
C ILE A 6 -46.32 15.80 -14.30
N PHE A 7 -47.13 16.65 -13.64
CA PHE A 7 -46.68 17.43 -12.49
C PHE A 7 -46.25 16.54 -11.31
N ILE A 8 -47.00 15.47 -11.01
CA ILE A 8 -46.65 14.52 -9.95
C ILE A 8 -45.34 13.77 -10.27
N ILE A 9 -45.14 13.36 -11.52
CA ILE A 9 -43.90 12.68 -11.95
C ILE A 9 -42.70 13.62 -11.82
N LEU A 10 -42.85 14.89 -12.20
CA LEU A 10 -41.79 15.90 -12.06
C LEU A 10 -41.42 16.16 -10.60
N VAL A 11 -42.40 16.22 -9.70
CA VAL A 11 -42.16 16.40 -8.25
C VAL A 11 -41.44 15.18 -7.67
N ILE A 12 -41.84 13.95 -8.04
CA ILE A 12 -41.17 12.72 -7.59
C ILE A 12 -39.73 12.66 -8.09
N MET A 13 -39.48 13.00 -9.36
CA MET A 13 -38.11 13.08 -9.90
C MET A 13 -37.25 14.12 -9.19
N PHE A 14 -37.81 15.29 -8.88
CA PHE A 14 -37.11 16.34 -8.16
C PHE A 14 -36.77 15.91 -6.72
N CYS A 15 -37.68 15.20 -6.04
CA CYS A 15 -37.39 14.63 -4.73
C CYS A 15 -36.30 13.56 -4.79
N TRP A 16 -36.30 12.68 -5.80
CA TRP A 16 -35.24 11.68 -5.99
C TRP A 16 -33.87 12.31 -6.24
N LEU A 17 -33.80 13.40 -7.03
CA LEU A 17 -32.56 14.13 -7.28
C LEU A 17 -31.94 14.73 -6.00
N ASN A 18 -32.77 15.16 -5.04
CA ASN A 18 -32.30 15.74 -3.77
C ASN A 18 -32.02 14.68 -2.69
N PHE A 19 -32.62 13.48 -2.77
CA PHE A 19 -32.33 12.39 -1.83
C PHE A 19 -30.96 11.73 -2.08
N PHE A 20 -30.44 11.77 -3.30
CA PHE A 20 -29.12 11.22 -3.63
C PHE A 20 -27.97 12.25 -3.58
N SER A 21 -28.26 13.54 -3.34
CA SER A 21 -27.23 14.59 -3.33
C SER A 21 -26.58 14.84 -1.97
N VAL A 22 -26.98 14.12 -0.91
CA VAL A 22 -26.21 14.11 0.35
C VAL A 22 -25.05 13.13 0.17
N LEU A 23 -24.04 13.57 -0.58
CA LEU A 23 -22.72 12.97 -0.46
C LEU A 23 -22.30 13.15 1.01
N PRO A 24 -21.97 12.08 1.74
CA PRO A 24 -21.41 12.24 3.07
C PRO A 24 -20.19 13.12 2.88
N ALA A 25 -20.19 14.30 3.52
CA ALA A 25 -19.03 15.16 3.53
C ALA A 25 -17.87 14.30 4.00
N ALA A 26 -16.99 13.91 3.07
CA ALA A 26 -15.79 13.17 3.37
C ALA A 26 -15.00 14.09 4.28
N ASN A 27 -15.15 13.90 5.60
CA ASN A 27 -14.60 14.79 6.60
C ASN A 27 -13.08 14.74 6.46
N THR A 28 -12.54 15.70 5.73
CA THR A 28 -11.12 16.04 5.60
C THR A 28 -10.55 16.62 6.90
N ARG A 29 -11.21 16.39 8.05
CA ARG A 29 -10.62 16.63 9.37
C ARG A 29 -9.32 15.87 9.44
N GLN A 30 -8.24 16.45 9.96
CA GLN A 30 -7.02 15.68 10.19
C GLN A 30 -7.31 14.48 11.12
N PRO A 31 -6.61 13.34 10.95
CA PRO A 31 -6.83 12.19 11.82
C PRO A 31 -6.54 12.55 13.28
N THR A 32 -7.37 12.05 14.20
CA THR A 32 -7.15 12.26 15.63
C THR A 32 -5.90 11.50 16.10
N PRO A 33 -5.28 11.85 17.25
CA PRO A 33 -4.14 11.09 17.77
C PRO A 33 -4.44 9.60 17.98
N ALA A 34 -5.67 9.25 18.38
CA ALA A 34 -6.10 7.87 18.51
C ALA A 34 -6.23 7.16 17.15
N GLU A 35 -6.77 7.84 16.13
CA GLU A 35 -6.82 7.31 14.76
C GLU A 35 -5.41 7.10 14.20
N LEU A 36 -4.49 8.04 14.43
CA LEU A 36 -3.09 7.91 14.03
C LEU A 36 -2.42 6.70 14.70
N ASP A 37 -2.64 6.49 15.99
CA ASP A 37 -2.08 5.32 16.69
C ASP A 37 -2.67 4.00 16.19
N ALA A 38 -3.97 3.96 15.90
CA ALA A 38 -4.64 2.79 15.31
C ALA A 38 -4.08 2.48 13.92
N ILE A 39 -3.94 3.49 13.05
CA ILE A 39 -3.33 3.35 11.72
C ILE A 39 -1.88 2.88 11.87
N ARG A 40 -1.12 3.43 12.83
CA ARG A 40 0.27 3.04 13.09
C ARG A 40 0.36 1.54 13.36
N LYS A 41 -0.42 1.06 14.33
CA LYS A 41 -0.41 -0.35 14.78
C LYS A 41 -0.83 -1.28 13.65
N GLU A 42 -1.93 -0.98 12.97
CA GLU A 42 -2.42 -1.75 11.82
C GLU A 42 -1.35 -1.84 10.73
N THR A 43 -0.75 -0.70 10.37
CA THR A 43 0.24 -0.62 9.30
C THR A 43 1.51 -1.39 9.65
N LEU A 44 2.00 -1.29 10.89
CA LEU A 44 3.21 -1.98 11.31
C LEU A 44 3.04 -3.50 11.25
N VAL A 45 1.87 -4.03 11.63
CA VAL A 45 1.55 -5.46 11.48
C VAL A 45 1.58 -5.85 10.00
N VAL A 46 0.87 -5.12 9.15
CA VAL A 46 0.83 -5.38 7.70
C VAL A 46 2.24 -5.31 7.07
N PHE A 47 3.08 -4.38 7.53
CA PHE A 47 4.46 -4.23 7.06
C PHE A 47 5.36 -5.39 7.52
N GLN A 48 5.18 -5.87 8.75
CA GLN A 48 5.92 -7.03 9.26
C GLN A 48 5.56 -8.30 8.48
N ASP A 49 4.27 -8.56 8.27
CA ASP A 49 3.80 -9.70 7.47
C ASP A 49 4.36 -9.63 6.04
N PHE A 50 4.31 -8.45 5.43
CA PHE A 50 4.86 -8.20 4.10
C PHE A 50 6.37 -8.48 4.05
N LEU A 51 7.13 -7.95 5.01
CA LEU A 51 8.58 -8.14 5.06
C LEU A 51 8.93 -9.62 5.25
N GLN A 52 8.19 -10.34 6.08
CA GLN A 52 8.38 -11.78 6.29
C GLN A 52 8.14 -12.57 5.00
N LEU A 53 7.05 -12.30 4.27
CA LEU A 53 6.80 -12.96 2.98
C LEU A 53 7.91 -12.69 1.97
N TRP A 54 8.50 -11.49 1.99
CA TRP A 54 9.64 -11.17 1.13
C TRP A 54 10.90 -11.94 1.55
N GLN A 55 11.18 -12.02 2.85
CA GLN A 55 12.30 -12.80 3.41
C GLN A 55 12.20 -14.29 3.08
N GLU A 56 10.99 -14.85 3.16
CA GLU A 56 10.69 -16.25 2.85
C GLU A 56 10.56 -16.52 1.34
N GLU A 57 10.79 -15.49 0.50
CA GLU A 57 10.66 -15.54 -0.97
C GLU A 57 9.27 -16.04 -1.44
N ARG A 58 8.22 -15.79 -0.66
CA ARG A 58 6.82 -16.17 -0.94
C ARG A 58 6.13 -15.15 -1.84
N TYR A 59 6.63 -15.01 -3.07
CA TYR A 59 6.26 -13.91 -3.96
C TYR A 59 4.81 -13.95 -4.47
N PHE A 60 4.22 -15.14 -4.61
CA PHE A 60 2.81 -15.26 -4.99
C PHE A 60 1.87 -14.72 -3.91
N GLU A 61 2.20 -14.92 -2.64
CA GLU A 61 1.48 -14.34 -1.50
C GLU A 61 1.79 -12.85 -1.35
N LEU A 62 3.06 -12.46 -1.53
CA LEU A 62 3.49 -11.06 -1.51
C LEU A 62 2.72 -10.22 -2.56
N TYR A 63 2.48 -10.78 -3.75
CA TYR A 63 1.70 -10.13 -4.80
C TYR A 63 0.30 -9.70 -4.33
N LYS A 64 -0.32 -10.46 -3.42
CA LYS A 64 -1.65 -10.16 -2.87
C LYS A 64 -1.68 -8.87 -2.05
N TYR A 65 -0.52 -8.35 -1.63
CA TYR A 65 -0.37 -7.07 -0.94
C TYR A 65 -0.32 -5.88 -1.90
N GLY A 66 -0.25 -6.10 -3.21
CA GLY A 66 -0.18 -5.05 -4.22
C GLY A 66 -1.43 -4.17 -4.33
N LYS A 67 -1.23 -2.86 -4.52
CA LYS A 67 -2.29 -1.92 -4.87
C LYS A 67 -2.87 -2.28 -6.23
N LYS A 68 -4.14 -1.94 -6.48
CA LYS A 68 -4.82 -2.24 -7.75
C LYS A 68 -4.00 -1.76 -8.94
N HIS A 69 -3.54 -0.51 -8.90
CA HIS A 69 -2.78 0.09 -9.99
C HIS A 69 -1.52 -0.68 -10.39
N SER A 70 -0.78 -1.27 -9.42
CA SER A 70 0.40 -2.07 -9.76
C SER A 70 0.00 -3.45 -10.28
N ARG A 71 -1.05 -4.06 -9.72
CA ARG A 71 -1.58 -5.37 -10.19
C ARG A 71 -2.20 -5.30 -11.59
N ASP A 72 -2.65 -4.11 -12.01
CA ASP A 72 -3.11 -3.86 -13.37
C ASP A 72 -1.94 -3.73 -14.37
N GLN A 73 -0.70 -3.57 -13.88
CA GLN A 73 0.50 -3.34 -14.70
C GLN A 73 1.45 -4.55 -14.78
N ILE A 74 1.45 -5.42 -13.78
CA ILE A 74 2.32 -6.61 -13.74
C ILE A 74 1.49 -7.81 -13.31
N THR A 75 1.60 -8.92 -14.04
CA THR A 75 0.93 -10.17 -13.64
C THR A 75 1.59 -10.78 -12.42
N ILE A 76 0.93 -11.75 -11.78
CA ILE A 76 1.50 -12.44 -10.63
C ILE A 76 2.74 -13.25 -11.00
N GLU A 77 2.74 -13.88 -12.18
CA GLU A 77 3.87 -14.65 -12.70
C GLU A 77 5.04 -13.74 -13.02
N GLU A 78 4.81 -12.64 -13.75
CA GLU A 78 5.87 -11.69 -14.05
C GLU A 78 6.44 -11.08 -12.76
N PHE A 79 5.60 -10.71 -11.80
CA PHE A 79 6.05 -10.21 -10.50
C PHE A 79 6.95 -11.23 -9.79
N ALA A 80 6.53 -12.49 -9.69
CA ALA A 80 7.30 -13.53 -9.04
C ALA A 80 8.64 -13.75 -9.74
N THR A 81 8.66 -13.84 -11.07
CA THR A 81 9.90 -13.98 -11.86
C THR A 81 10.86 -12.83 -11.60
N ARG A 82 10.39 -11.57 -11.67
CA ARG A 82 11.23 -10.39 -11.42
C ARG A 82 11.78 -10.36 -10.00
N MET A 83 10.99 -10.77 -9.00
CA MET A 83 11.45 -10.86 -7.61
C MET A 83 12.49 -11.95 -7.39
N VAL A 84 12.38 -13.09 -8.11
CA VAL A 84 13.40 -14.14 -8.10
C VAL A 84 14.70 -13.63 -8.70
N GLU A 85 14.63 -12.92 -9.83
CA GLU A 85 15.77 -12.35 -10.56
C GLU A 85 16.54 -11.28 -9.78
N LEU A 86 15.97 -10.72 -8.70
CA LEU A 86 16.71 -9.81 -7.84
C LEU A 86 17.84 -10.55 -7.13
N ASP A 87 19.05 -9.97 -7.19
CA ASP A 87 20.23 -10.52 -6.50
C ASP A 87 20.15 -10.42 -4.97
N TRP A 88 19.20 -9.66 -4.43
CA TRP A 88 19.14 -9.30 -3.01
C TRP A 88 17.80 -9.64 -2.40
N VAL A 89 17.84 -10.13 -1.16
CA VAL A 89 16.65 -10.42 -0.34
C VAL A 89 16.80 -9.71 1.02
N PRO A 90 15.73 -9.14 1.60
CA PRO A 90 15.81 -8.66 2.97
C PRO A 90 16.12 -9.83 3.91
N VAL A 91 16.88 -9.56 4.96
CA VAL A 91 17.12 -10.52 6.06
C VAL A 91 16.62 -10.00 7.40
N GLY A 92 16.20 -8.73 7.45
CA GLY A 92 15.70 -8.13 8.67
C GLY A 92 15.65 -6.62 8.61
N LEU A 93 15.19 -6.03 9.71
CA LEU A 93 15.32 -4.62 9.99
C LEU A 93 16.65 -4.36 10.72
N LEU A 94 17.23 -3.19 10.53
CA LEU A 94 18.36 -2.74 11.34
C LEU A 94 17.89 -2.56 12.79
N SER A 95 18.47 -3.32 13.74
CA SER A 95 18.02 -3.40 15.13
C SER A 95 17.93 -2.04 15.85
N GLU A 96 18.78 -1.09 15.49
CA GLU A 96 18.85 0.23 16.12
C GLU A 96 17.79 1.21 15.58
N LYS A 97 17.17 0.92 14.44
CA LYS A 97 16.25 1.83 13.76
C LYS A 97 14.90 1.19 13.49
N LYS A 98 13.92 1.56 14.34
CA LYS A 98 12.53 1.10 14.18
C LYS A 98 11.89 1.69 12.91
N PRO A 99 10.94 0.98 12.27
CA PRO A 99 10.16 1.54 11.19
C PRO A 99 9.35 2.75 11.65
N GLU A 100 9.36 3.81 10.85
CA GLU A 100 8.64 5.06 11.11
C GLU A 100 7.54 5.26 10.07
N ILE A 101 6.37 5.70 10.52
CA ILE A 101 5.24 5.97 9.63
C ILE A 101 5.12 7.47 9.42
N SER A 102 5.29 7.92 8.18
CA SER A 102 5.03 9.29 7.75
C SER A 102 3.60 9.41 7.22
N TYR A 103 2.81 10.26 7.87
CA TYR A 103 1.40 10.46 7.57
C TYR A 103 1.23 11.62 6.58
N HIS A 104 0.54 11.36 5.46
CA HIS A 104 0.07 12.41 4.56
C HIS A 104 -1.45 12.50 4.60
N TYR A 105 -2.12 11.35 4.46
CA TYR A 105 -3.59 11.25 4.50
C TYR A 105 -4.01 9.97 5.24
N ARG A 106 -5.29 9.88 5.65
CA ARG A 106 -5.85 8.68 6.32
C ARG A 106 -5.69 7.38 5.51
N THR A 107 -5.59 7.51 4.18
CA THR A 107 -5.54 6.40 3.23
C THR A 107 -4.23 6.34 2.45
N LEU A 108 -3.26 7.20 2.78
CA LEU A 108 -1.96 7.27 2.10
C LEU A 108 -0.89 7.62 3.13
N ILE A 109 0.04 6.69 3.31
CA ILE A 109 1.15 6.79 4.26
C ILE A 109 2.43 6.26 3.64
N TYR A 110 3.57 6.62 4.23
CA TYR A 110 4.85 5.97 3.96
C TYR A 110 5.34 5.22 5.19
N VAL A 111 5.83 4.00 4.97
CA VAL A 111 6.61 3.26 5.98
C VAL A 111 8.08 3.42 5.64
N ASN A 112 8.85 4.06 6.52
CA ASN A 112 10.28 4.25 6.39
C ASN A 112 11.00 3.24 7.27
N ALA A 113 11.84 2.40 6.68
CA ALA A 113 12.57 1.36 7.40
C ALA A 113 14.02 1.29 6.94
N ALA A 114 14.95 1.05 7.86
CA ALA A 114 16.28 0.59 7.50
C ALA A 114 16.24 -0.94 7.41
N ILE A 115 16.41 -1.46 6.19
CA ILE A 115 16.36 -2.88 5.89
C ILE A 115 17.77 -3.36 5.61
N VAL A 116 18.14 -4.48 6.23
CA VAL A 116 19.36 -5.21 5.91
C VAL A 116 19.03 -6.18 4.80
N PHE A 117 19.77 -6.09 3.69
CA PHE A 117 19.69 -6.97 2.54
C PHE A 117 20.94 -7.84 2.49
N ARG A 118 20.76 -9.07 2.02
CA ARG A 118 21.85 -10.01 1.77
C ARG A 118 21.77 -10.47 0.31
N HIS A 119 22.93 -10.63 -0.31
CA HIS A 119 23.00 -11.16 -1.66
C HIS A 119 22.62 -12.66 -1.66
N LYS A 120 21.79 -13.08 -2.61
CA LYS A 120 21.25 -14.45 -2.69
C LYS A 120 22.35 -15.50 -2.94
N SER A 121 23.33 -15.18 -3.78
CA SER A 121 24.47 -16.07 -4.10
C SER A 121 25.72 -15.87 -3.22
N PHE A 122 25.88 -14.72 -2.56
CA PHE A 122 27.09 -14.37 -1.78
C PHE A 122 26.67 -13.96 -0.36
N PHE A 123 26.53 -14.93 0.53
CA PHE A 123 25.89 -14.71 1.83
C PHE A 123 26.63 -13.76 2.78
N ASP A 124 27.93 -13.59 2.60
CA ASP A 124 28.75 -12.64 3.35
C ASP A 124 28.52 -11.19 2.91
N LEU A 125 27.97 -11.00 1.70
CA LEU A 125 27.69 -9.69 1.15
C LEU A 125 26.33 -9.19 1.66
N GLN A 126 26.38 -8.18 2.53
CA GLN A 126 25.21 -7.51 3.07
C GLN A 126 25.30 -6.00 2.85
N LEU A 127 24.13 -5.37 2.71
CA LEU A 127 24.02 -3.91 2.70
C LEU A 127 22.81 -3.48 3.51
N THR A 128 22.90 -2.31 4.11
CA THR A 128 21.78 -1.68 4.79
C THR A 128 21.27 -0.53 3.95
N LYS A 129 19.96 -0.51 3.68
CA LYS A 129 19.31 0.55 2.89
C LYS A 129 18.16 1.15 3.69
N GLN A 130 18.13 2.48 3.74
CA GLN A 130 16.93 3.21 4.11
C GLN A 130 15.95 3.13 2.94
N GLN A 131 14.76 2.57 3.19
CA GLN A 131 13.73 2.38 2.19
C GLN A 131 12.40 2.96 2.69
N SER A 132 11.71 3.69 1.82
CA SER A 132 10.37 4.23 2.07
C SER A 132 9.37 3.51 1.19
N PHE A 133 8.37 2.87 1.79
CA PHE A 133 7.31 2.15 1.08
C PHE A 133 6.05 2.99 1.05
N LEU A 134 5.49 3.23 -0.14
CA LEU A 134 4.19 3.88 -0.27
C LEU A 134 3.08 2.85 -0.02
N LEU A 135 2.22 3.13 0.95
CA LEU A 135 1.05 2.31 1.25
C LEU A 135 -0.24 3.11 1.00
N LEU A 136 -1.17 2.50 0.26
CA LEU A 136 -2.51 3.02 0.00
C LEU A 136 -3.57 2.13 0.64
N LYS A 137 -4.58 2.72 1.29
CA LYS A 137 -5.69 1.97 1.86
C LYS A 137 -6.76 1.74 0.79
N GLU A 138 -6.84 0.51 0.29
CA GLU A 138 -7.82 0.07 -0.71
C GLU A 138 -8.75 -0.99 -0.11
N ALA A 139 -10.06 -0.78 -0.18
CA ALA A 139 -11.06 -1.69 0.38
C ALA A 139 -10.76 -2.10 1.85
N GLY A 140 -10.33 -1.12 2.66
CA GLY A 140 -10.00 -1.32 4.07
C GLY A 140 -8.64 -1.97 4.35
N LYS A 141 -7.86 -2.35 3.33
CA LYS A 141 -6.55 -3.00 3.49
C LYS A 141 -5.42 -2.08 3.01
N TRP A 142 -4.30 -2.05 3.73
CA TRP A 142 -3.10 -1.36 3.28
C TRP A 142 -2.40 -2.15 2.17
N ARG A 143 -2.07 -1.47 1.07
CA ARG A 143 -1.52 -2.06 -0.14
C ARG A 143 -0.23 -1.39 -0.56
N PHE A 144 0.73 -2.19 -1.02
CA PHE A 144 2.06 -1.78 -1.45
C PHE A 144 2.11 -1.52 -2.96
N ASP A 145 3.09 -0.74 -3.40
CA ASP A 145 3.41 -0.62 -4.82
C ASP A 145 4.31 -1.78 -5.27
N LEU A 146 3.77 -2.74 -6.03
CA LEU A 146 4.57 -3.89 -6.48
C LEU A 146 5.71 -3.49 -7.43
N LEU A 147 5.55 -2.40 -8.18
CA LEU A 147 6.58 -1.92 -9.11
C LEU A 147 7.78 -1.35 -8.36
N GLN A 148 7.58 -0.87 -7.13
CA GLN A 148 8.68 -0.52 -6.26
C GLN A 148 9.47 -1.78 -5.85
N MET A 149 8.77 -2.87 -5.56
CA MET A 149 9.38 -4.08 -5.02
C MET A 149 10.33 -4.75 -6.00
N ILE A 150 9.92 -4.88 -7.27
CA ILE A 150 10.76 -5.45 -8.33
C ILE A 150 11.96 -4.56 -8.71
N ARG A 151 12.11 -3.40 -8.07
CA ARG A 151 13.23 -2.47 -8.22
C ARG A 151 14.03 -2.28 -6.93
N SER A 152 13.67 -3.01 -5.87
CA SER A 152 14.25 -2.88 -4.54
C SER A 152 15.05 -4.12 -4.15
N PRO A 153 16.26 -3.96 -3.57
CA PRO A 153 16.94 -2.70 -3.35
C PRO A 153 17.47 -2.12 -4.67
N PHE A 154 17.31 -0.81 -4.88
CA PHE A 154 17.99 -0.14 -5.98
C PHE A 154 19.49 -0.15 -5.67
N TYR A 155 20.21 -1.08 -6.29
CA TYR A 155 21.65 -1.23 -6.22
C TYR A 155 22.26 -0.65 -7.50
N SER A 156 23.01 0.44 -7.35
CA SER A 156 23.96 0.90 -8.36
C SER A 156 25.33 0.70 -7.73
N PRO A 157 26.18 -0.20 -8.24
CA PRO A 157 27.56 -0.26 -7.79
C PRO A 157 28.18 1.13 -8.00
N GLN A 158 28.97 1.59 -7.03
CA GLN A 158 29.79 2.78 -7.23
C GLN A 158 30.91 2.37 -8.19
N ASN A 159 30.95 2.99 -9.37
CA ASN A 159 32.10 2.90 -10.29
C ASN A 159 33.32 3.54 -9.66
#